data_AF-A0A5C5CTS6-F1
#
_entry.id   AF-A0A5C5CTS6-F1
#
_cell.length_a   1.000
_cell.length_b   1.000
_cell.length_c   1.000
_cell.angle_alpha   90.00
_cell.angle_beta   90.00
_cell.angle_gamma   90.00
#
_symmetry.space_group_name_H-M   'P 1'
#
loop_
_entity.id
_entity.type
_entity.pdbx_description
1 polymer ?
#
loop_
_entity_poly.entity_id
_entity_poly.type
_entity_poly.pdbx_seq_one_letter_code
_entity_poly.pdbx_strand_id
1 'polypeptide(L)'
;MKKVFKIVMMATVLAFSGVAMASNSTETLPQDTLSKQLKLSPEQMKTVKTLREDAQKEIAKINTDSLTQDAIINMFQTGEWNDSEAKKQLSAISNIQSQVRYQRAKYLFDVSRVLTTEQKQQLQQMLIEKQLY
;
A
#
# COMPACT_ATOMS: atom_id res chain seq x y z
N MET A 1 22.72 -7.44 -2.30
CA MET A 1 22.38 -6.05 -2.67
C MET A 1 21.11 -5.94 -3.51
N LYS A 2 20.97 -6.68 -4.63
CA LYS A 2 19.82 -6.52 -5.55
C LYS A 2 18.43 -6.79 -4.93
N LYS A 3 18.28 -7.89 -4.19
CA LYS A 3 17.02 -8.24 -3.50
C LYS A 3 16.66 -7.24 -2.39
N VAL A 4 17.65 -6.75 -1.64
CA VAL A 4 17.44 -5.80 -0.53
C VAL A 4 16.93 -4.46 -1.07
N PHE A 5 17.50 -3.95 -2.17
CA PHE A 5 17.01 -2.72 -2.79
C PHE A 5 15.61 -2.88 -3.38
N LYS A 6 15.30 -4.01 -4.06
CA LYS A 6 13.93 -4.25 -4.56
C LYS A 6 12.91 -4.21 -3.40
N ILE A 7 13.25 -4.80 -2.25
CA ILE A 7 12.42 -4.76 -1.04
C ILE A 7 12.30 -3.32 -0.51
N VAL A 8 13.40 -2.56 -0.42
CA VAL A 8 13.40 -1.16 0.03
C VAL A 8 12.58 -0.28 -0.92
N MET A 9 12.79 -0.40 -2.23
CA MET A 9 12.06 0.36 -3.24
C MET A 9 10.57 0.01 -3.22
N MET A 10 10.22 -1.26 -3.05
CA MET A 10 8.84 -1.69 -2.88
C MET A 10 8.23 -1.10 -1.60
N ALA A 11 8.95 -1.10 -0.47
CA ALA A 11 8.51 -0.43 0.76
C ALA A 11 8.29 1.08 0.55
N THR A 12 9.17 1.75 -0.20
CA THR A 12 9.02 3.17 -0.56
C THR A 12 7.80 3.41 -1.44
N VAL A 13 7.60 2.60 -2.49
CA VAL A 13 6.44 2.64 -3.38
C VAL A 13 5.13 2.48 -2.59
N LEU A 14 5.13 1.61 -1.59
CA LEU A 14 4.00 1.34 -0.69
C LEU A 14 3.78 2.42 0.37
N ALA A 15 4.81 3.17 0.75
CA ALA A 15 4.73 4.30 1.69
C ALA A 15 4.16 5.58 1.04
N PHE A 16 4.49 5.86 -0.22
CA PHE A 16 3.99 7.02 -0.99
C PHE A 16 2.50 6.95 -1.37
N SER A 17 1.79 5.91 -0.95
CA SER A 17 0.35 5.73 -1.19
C SER A 17 -0.49 5.97 0.07
N GLY A 18 -0.03 6.84 0.99
CA GLY A 18 -0.86 7.39 2.07
C GLY A 18 -0.66 6.78 3.47
N VAL A 19 0.30 5.88 3.67
CA VAL A 19 0.65 5.39 5.02
C VAL A 19 1.89 6.12 5.52
N ALA A 20 1.69 7.09 6.41
CA ALA A 20 2.76 7.62 7.24
C ALA A 20 3.33 6.44 8.07
N MET A 21 4.50 5.95 7.66
CA MET A 21 5.15 4.82 8.33
C MET A 21 5.78 5.32 9.64
N ALA A 22 5.09 5.06 10.74
CA ALA A 22 5.73 4.96 12.04
C ALA A 22 5.80 3.48 12.43
N SER A 23 7.03 2.97 12.56
CA SER A 23 7.42 1.65 13.10
C SER A 23 7.31 0.43 12.17
N ASN A 24 8.49 -0.03 11.68
CA ASN A 24 8.97 -1.41 11.58
C ASN A 24 8.02 -2.58 11.23
N SER A 25 6.96 -2.36 10.47
CA SER A 25 6.24 -3.46 9.84
C SER A 25 5.98 -3.14 8.37
N THR A 26 6.30 -4.11 7.52
CA THR A 26 5.96 -4.24 6.10
C THR A 26 4.44 -4.22 5.82
N GLU A 27 3.63 -3.72 6.75
CA GLU A 27 2.18 -3.72 6.64
C GLU A 27 1.71 -2.54 5.78
N THR A 28 1.23 -2.90 4.60
CA THR A 28 0.69 -2.00 3.59
C THR A 28 -0.75 -1.57 3.89
N LEU A 29 -1.39 -2.13 4.92
CA LEU A 29 -2.80 -1.94 5.26
C LEU A 29 -2.94 -1.42 6.71
N PRO A 30 -3.89 -0.51 7.01
CA PRO A 30 -3.97 0.10 8.35
C PRO A 30 -4.51 -0.91 9.38
N GLN A 31 -3.61 -1.57 10.12
CA GLN A 31 -3.99 -2.69 11.00
C GLN A 31 -4.62 -2.23 12.31
N ASP A 32 -3.79 -1.58 13.12
CA ASP A 32 -4.10 -1.23 14.50
C ASP A 32 -4.94 0.03 14.60
N THR A 33 -4.81 0.90 13.60
CA THR A 33 -5.53 2.18 13.55
C THR A 33 -7.00 1.97 13.24
N LEU A 34 -7.35 1.13 12.24
CA LEU A 34 -8.75 0.89 11.88
C LEU A 34 -9.53 0.24 13.02
N SER A 35 -8.96 -0.81 13.61
CA SER A 35 -9.62 -1.59 14.67
C SER A 35 -9.92 -0.73 15.91
N LYS A 36 -8.96 0.12 16.32
CA LYS A 36 -9.13 1.06 17.44
C LYS A 36 -10.12 2.18 17.10
N GLN A 37 -9.99 2.80 15.93
CA GLN A 37 -10.79 3.96 15.58
C GLN A 37 -12.26 3.59 15.40
N LEU A 38 -12.55 2.47 14.75
CA LEU A 38 -13.91 2.00 14.51
C LEU A 38 -14.55 1.24 15.69
N LYS A 39 -13.81 1.06 16.79
CA LYS A 39 -14.27 0.32 17.98
C LYS A 39 -14.88 -1.03 17.60
N LEU A 40 -14.15 -1.82 16.81
CA LEU A 40 -14.65 -3.08 16.29
C LEU A 40 -14.96 -4.07 17.42
N SER A 41 -16.05 -4.83 17.28
CA SER A 41 -16.33 -5.96 18.16
C SER A 41 -15.29 -7.09 17.94
N PRO A 42 -15.13 -8.04 18.88
CA PRO A 42 -14.22 -9.17 18.70
C PRO A 42 -14.50 -9.98 17.42
N GLU A 43 -15.76 -10.14 17.04
CA GLU A 43 -16.16 -10.84 15.81
C GLU A 43 -15.80 -10.04 14.56
N GLN A 44 -16.03 -8.72 14.58
CA GLN A 44 -15.62 -7.82 13.49
C GLN A 44 -14.10 -7.83 13.35
N MET A 45 -13.34 -7.77 14.44
CA MET A 45 -11.87 -7.83 14.42
C MET A 45 -11.36 -9.10 13.74
N LYS A 46 -11.94 -10.26 14.05
CA LYS A 46 -11.58 -11.53 13.40
C LYS A 46 -11.82 -11.48 11.90
N THR A 47 -12.97 -10.98 11.47
CA THR A 47 -13.32 -10.89 10.05
C THR A 47 -12.43 -9.89 9.31
N VAL A 48 -12.20 -8.71 9.89
CA VAL A 48 -11.32 -7.68 9.33
C VAL A 48 -9.87 -8.17 9.21
N LYS A 49 -9.41 -9.03 10.13
CA LYS A 49 -8.11 -9.70 10.03
C LYS A 49 -8.05 -10.63 8.81
N THR A 50 -9.05 -11.48 8.61
CA THR A 50 -9.10 -12.37 7.43
C THR A 50 -9.12 -11.58 6.12
N LEU A 51 -9.98 -10.56 6.02
CA LEU A 51 -10.06 -9.68 4.84
C LEU A 51 -8.71 -9.03 4.52
N ARG A 52 -7.94 -8.67 5.55
CA ARG A 52 -6.61 -8.10 5.39
C ARG A 52 -5.60 -9.10 4.86
N GLU A 53 -5.56 -10.29 5.44
CA GLU A 53 -4.65 -11.36 4.99
C GLU A 53 -4.90 -11.69 3.52
N ASP A 54 -6.16 -11.72 3.09
CA ASP A 54 -6.52 -11.95 1.70
C ASP A 54 -6.08 -10.79 0.79
N ALA A 55 -6.29 -9.54 1.21
CA ALA A 55 -5.79 -8.38 0.47
C ALA A 55 -4.25 -8.37 0.38
N GLN A 56 -3.54 -8.77 1.44
CA GLN A 56 -2.07 -8.90 1.43
C GLN A 56 -1.61 -9.98 0.44
N LYS A 57 -2.31 -11.12 0.35
CA LYS A 57 -2.00 -12.17 -0.65
C LYS A 57 -2.17 -11.63 -2.07
N GLU A 58 -3.22 -10.85 -2.33
CA GLU A 58 -3.43 -10.23 -3.65
C GLU A 58 -2.35 -9.19 -3.97
N ILE A 59 -1.97 -8.36 -2.99
CA ILE A 59 -0.87 -7.40 -3.16
C ILE A 59 0.46 -8.12 -3.43
N ALA A 60 0.73 -9.24 -2.76
CA ALA A 60 1.95 -10.02 -2.96
C ALA A 60 2.06 -10.65 -4.35
N LYS A 61 0.95 -10.78 -5.09
CA LYS A 61 0.94 -11.27 -6.48
C LYS A 61 1.24 -10.17 -7.51
N ILE A 62 1.28 -8.90 -7.12
CA ILE A 62 1.54 -7.79 -8.04
C ILE A 62 2.94 -7.93 -8.64
N ASN A 63 3.02 -7.94 -9.97
CA ASN A 63 4.30 -8.06 -10.68
C ASN A 63 5.16 -6.81 -10.45
N THR A 64 6.34 -7.03 -9.87
CA THR A 64 7.32 -5.98 -9.56
C THR A 64 8.60 -6.11 -10.38
N ASP A 65 8.63 -7.02 -11.37
CA ASP A 65 9.80 -7.25 -12.23
C ASP A 65 10.10 -6.06 -13.13
N SER A 66 9.10 -5.24 -13.42
CA SER A 66 9.22 -3.98 -14.17
C SER A 66 10.00 -2.89 -13.42
N LEU A 67 10.25 -3.02 -12.12
CA LEU A 67 11.13 -2.11 -11.38
C LEU A 67 12.59 -2.42 -11.73
N THR A 68 13.17 -1.61 -12.61
CA THR A 68 14.59 -1.71 -12.95
C THR A 68 15.41 -1.04 -11.85
N GLN A 69 16.16 -1.86 -11.12
CA GLN A 69 16.96 -1.40 -9.99
C GLN A 69 18.06 -0.42 -10.39
N ASP A 70 18.57 -0.62 -11.60
CA ASP A 70 19.84 -0.05 -12.03
C ASP A 70 19.62 1.32 -12.69
N ALA A 71 18.44 1.63 -13.22
CA ALA A 71 18.15 2.88 -13.93
C ALA A 71 18.54 4.16 -13.16
N ILE A 72 17.88 4.39 -12.02
CA ILE A 72 18.08 5.60 -11.22
C ILE A 72 19.43 5.58 -10.52
N ILE A 73 19.85 4.41 -10.01
CA ILE A 73 21.17 4.25 -9.37
C ILE A 73 22.29 4.56 -10.36
N ASN A 74 22.18 4.09 -11.60
CA ASN A 74 23.18 4.35 -12.64
C ASN A 74 23.25 5.85 -12.94
N MET A 75 22.12 6.56 -13.05
CA MET A 75 22.14 8.01 -13.25
C MET A 75 22.83 8.75 -12.09
N PHE A 76 22.65 8.30 -10.84
CA PHE A 76 23.40 8.84 -9.70
C PHE A 76 24.90 8.54 -9.76
N GLN A 77 25.27 7.35 -10.24
CA GLN A 77 26.68 6.94 -10.36
C GLN A 77 27.40 7.64 -11.50
N THR A 78 26.74 7.84 -12.65
CA THR A 78 27.32 8.47 -13.83
C THR A 78 27.22 9.99 -13.80
N GLY A 79 26.27 10.55 -13.04
CA GLY A 79 25.93 11.97 -13.09
C GLY A 79 25.19 12.38 -14.37
N GLU A 80 24.84 11.43 -15.22
CA GLU A 80 24.15 11.68 -16.48
C GLU A 80 22.65 11.40 -16.34
N TRP A 81 21.85 12.42 -16.61
CA TRP A 81 20.39 12.29 -16.61
C TRP A 81 19.90 11.60 -17.89
N ASN A 82 19.12 10.52 -17.73
CA ASN A 82 18.43 9.86 -18.83
C ASN A 82 16.91 9.93 -18.62
N ASP A 83 16.29 10.89 -19.31
CA ASP A 83 14.86 11.18 -19.18
C ASP A 83 13.96 9.98 -19.55
N SER A 84 14.33 9.23 -20.58
CA SER A 84 13.56 8.08 -21.06
C SER A 84 13.50 6.97 -19.99
N GLU A 85 14.66 6.61 -19.44
CA GLU A 85 14.74 5.56 -18.44
C GLU A 85 14.12 6.03 -17.09
N ALA A 86 14.25 7.31 -16.74
CA ALA A 86 13.60 7.88 -15.57
C ALA A 86 12.07 7.81 -15.68
N LYS A 87 11.50 8.21 -16.82
CA LYS A 87 10.05 8.13 -17.09
C LYS A 87 9.54 6.69 -17.11
N LYS A 88 10.30 5.76 -17.69
CA LYS A 88 9.98 4.33 -17.69
C LYS A 88 9.89 3.78 -16.27
N GLN A 89 10.85 4.11 -15.41
CA GLN A 89 10.84 3.69 -14.01
C GLN A 89 9.66 4.30 -13.25
N LEU A 90 9.38 5.60 -13.47
CA LEU A 90 8.22 6.26 -12.86
C LEU A 90 6.90 5.60 -13.29
N SER A 91 6.77 5.23 -14.57
CA SER A 91 5.59 4.52 -15.08
C SER A 91 5.43 3.14 -14.42
N ALA A 92 6.52 2.39 -14.24
CA ALA A 92 6.48 1.09 -13.55
C ALA A 92 6.03 1.25 -12.09
N ILE A 93 6.60 2.24 -11.38
CA ILE A 93 6.19 2.59 -10.02
C ILE A 93 4.70 2.94 -9.98
N SER A 94 4.25 3.84 -10.86
CA SER A 94 2.85 4.29 -10.90
C SER A 94 1.88 3.14 -11.13
N ASN A 95 2.22 2.21 -12.02
CA ASN A 95 1.41 1.02 -12.28
C ASN A 95 1.29 0.13 -11.03
N ILE A 96 2.41 -0.13 -10.35
CA ILE A 96 2.41 -0.93 -9.10
C ILE A 96 1.60 -0.23 -8.02
N GLN A 97 1.79 1.09 -7.84
CA GLN A 97 1.00 1.87 -6.88
C GLN A 97 -0.48 1.78 -7.19
N SER A 98 -0.89 1.96 -8.45
CA SER A 98 -2.30 1.88 -8.84
C SER A 98 -2.92 0.51 -8.48
N GLN A 99 -2.19 -0.58 -8.72
CA GLN A 99 -2.67 -1.93 -8.36
C GLN A 99 -2.79 -2.12 -6.85
N VAL A 100 -1.82 -1.61 -6.08
CA VAL A 100 -1.89 -1.65 -4.60
C VAL A 100 -3.07 -0.84 -4.09
N ARG A 101 -3.25 0.39 -4.58
CA ARG A 101 -4.36 1.28 -4.20
C ARG A 101 -5.72 0.64 -4.50
N TYR A 102 -5.84 -0.02 -5.65
CA TYR A 102 -7.03 -0.81 -5.98
C TYR A 102 -7.32 -1.90 -4.94
N GLN A 103 -6.32 -2.69 -4.55
CA GLN A 103 -6.52 -3.73 -3.53
C GLN A 103 -6.85 -3.15 -2.16
N ARG A 104 -6.27 -1.99 -1.79
CA ARG A 104 -6.61 -1.26 -0.56
C ARG A 104 -8.06 -0.79 -0.58
N ALA A 105 -8.51 -0.17 -1.66
CA ALA A 105 -9.88 0.30 -1.81
C ALA A 105 -10.88 -0.87 -1.71
N LYS A 106 -10.58 -1.99 -2.38
CA LYS A 106 -11.38 -3.21 -2.30
C LYS A 106 -11.45 -3.77 -0.86
N TYR A 107 -10.31 -3.86 -0.18
CA TYR A 107 -10.26 -4.25 1.23
C TYR A 107 -11.15 -3.35 2.11
N LEU A 108 -11.04 -2.03 1.96
CA LEU A 108 -11.82 -1.07 2.76
C LEU A 108 -13.32 -1.17 2.46
N PHE A 109 -13.69 -1.43 1.20
CA PHE A 109 -15.06 -1.74 0.82
C PHE A 109 -15.56 -3.02 1.50
N ASP A 110 -14.79 -4.11 1.47
CA ASP A 110 -15.19 -5.37 2.11
C ASP A 110 -15.28 -5.24 3.63
N VAL A 111 -14.38 -4.49 4.27
CA VAL A 111 -14.48 -4.12 5.69
C VAL A 111 -15.79 -3.40 5.95
N SER A 112 -16.17 -2.43 5.11
CA SER A 112 -17.41 -1.67 5.32
C SER A 112 -18.64 -2.57 5.41
N ARG A 113 -18.67 -3.73 4.74
CA ARG A 113 -19.81 -4.64 4.74
C ARG A 113 -20.09 -5.29 6.10
N VAL A 114 -19.09 -5.38 6.98
CA VAL A 114 -19.22 -5.97 8.32
C VAL A 114 -19.35 -4.93 9.43
N LEU A 115 -19.39 -3.65 9.08
CA LEU A 115 -19.53 -2.53 10.00
C LEU A 115 -21.01 -2.16 10.24
N THR A 116 -21.29 -1.60 11.42
CA THR A 116 -22.56 -0.90 11.68
C THR A 116 -22.65 0.38 10.84
N THR A 117 -23.83 1.00 10.80
CA THR A 117 -24.04 2.27 10.09
C THR A 117 -23.13 3.38 10.60
N GLU A 118 -22.97 3.50 11.92
CA GLU A 118 -22.13 4.50 12.57
C GLU A 118 -20.65 4.27 12.23
N GLN A 119 -20.20 3.01 12.29
CA GLN A 119 -18.84 2.62 11.93
C GLN A 119 -18.56 2.88 10.44
N LYS A 120 -19.53 2.68 9.55
CA LYS A 120 -19.40 3.01 8.12
C LYS A 120 -19.21 4.50 7.90
N GLN A 121 -19.99 5.35 8.56
CA GLN A 121 -19.85 6.80 8.48
C GLN A 121 -18.47 7.24 8.98
N GLN A 122 -18.02 6.68 10.10
CA GLN A 122 -16.68 6.96 10.61
C GLN A 122 -15.58 6.50 9.65
N LEU A 123 -15.73 5.31 9.04
CA LEU A 123 -14.81 4.83 8.02
C LEU A 123 -14.77 5.80 6.83
N GLN A 124 -15.91 6.25 6.32
CA GLN A 124 -15.97 7.23 5.23
C GLN A 124 -15.23 8.53 5.57
N GLN A 125 -15.41 9.06 6.78
CA GLN A 125 -14.69 10.24 7.23
C GLN A 125 -13.18 9.99 7.24
N MET A 126 -12.75 8.83 7.75
CA MET A 126 -11.34 8.43 7.73
C MET A 126 -10.77 8.29 6.31
N LEU A 127 -11.55 7.80 5.34
CA LEU A 127 -11.12 7.71 3.94
C LEU A 127 -10.78 9.09 3.37
N ILE A 128 -11.60 10.09 3.70
CA ILE A 128 -11.43 11.48 3.24
C ILE A 128 -10.24 12.14 3.92
N GLU A 129 -10.19 12.08 5.26
CA GLU A 129 -9.17 12.78 6.06
C GLU A 129 -7.77 12.20 5.90
N LYS A 130 -7.66 10.87 5.77
CA LYS A 130 -6.38 10.16 5.82
C LYS A 130 -5.93 9.59 4.49
N GLN A 131 -6.70 9.80 3.40
CA GLN A 131 -6.39 9.29 2.06
C GLN A 131 -6.00 7.81 2.09
N LEU A 132 -6.85 6.98 2.72
CA LEU A 132 -6.54 5.57 2.99
C LEU A 132 -6.50 4.66 1.75
N TYR A 133 -6.67 5.21 0.54
CA TYR A 133 -6.68 4.47 -0.73
C TYR A 133 -5.81 5.14 -1.79
#